data_AF-A0A0M4U0J9-F1
#
_entry.id   AF-A0A0M4U0J9-F1
#
_cell.length_a   1.000
_cell.length_b   1.000
_cell.length_c   1.000
_cell.angle_alpha   90.00
_cell.angle_beta   90.00
_cell.angle_gamma   90.00
#
_symmetry.space_group_name_H-M   'P 1'
#
loop_
_entity.id
_entity.type
_entity.pdbx_description
1 polymer ?
#
loop_
_entity_poly.entity_id
_entity_poly.type
_entity_poly.pdbx_seq_one_letter_code
_entity_poly.pdbx_strand_id
1 'polypeptide(L)'
;MIMATDQLLCMNPGCFFAHKLGTSQSARRPLQGIASTTSRPSQLVRCSASQRLSANFQPSSWSYDFLQSLEANYHVETYKEKVEKLEKEVKRMINKEDASLMTTLELIDDIQRLGLGYRFEEEIREALERISSLEGFNSGIEKSLHATALGFRLLRQHGFNYVSQDISKIIKDQNGSFKESLSKDVKGMLSLYEASHLAFQGESPWGEAREFTRTHLNDLIRSGDLSKDVAEEIRHALELPLHQRMNRLEARRYIEGYAKRSDANRVLLEFAKWDFNMVQSTLQNDLKDLSRWWKEVGLTNKLSFARDRLVESFFWSVGMAFEPQYSRLREELTKVFAFVTVIDDVYDVYGTVDELELFTDAIERWDVQAVQNLPAYMRICFLALYSTVNDLVYETLKERDEYILPYLTKAWADMCKAFLQEKKWTQNEETPSFEDYLENGWRSSSGGVFLVNAYLLMSQDFTKQGLESLENYHNLLRWPSIIFRLANDLATSSAELERGETTNSISCIMSDTGLSEESARQHLTNLIEETWKQMNKDTMSGESPFTKPFMETAINLARIAQCQYQHGDGHGNPDTKSKNRVLSLIIDPIK
;
A
#
# COMPACT_ATOMS: atom_id res chain seq x y z
N MET A 1 42.32 24.38 -26.06
CA MET A 1 43.70 24.71 -26.49
C MET A 1 43.85 24.22 -27.92
N ILE A 2 43.96 25.15 -28.88
CA ILE A 2 44.49 24.99 -30.26
C ILE A 2 43.68 24.14 -31.28
N MET A 3 43.67 24.68 -32.50
CA MET A 3 43.08 24.33 -33.82
C MET A 3 43.52 22.92 -34.33
N ALA A 4 43.02 22.28 -35.41
CA ALA A 4 42.56 22.72 -36.75
C ALA A 4 41.94 21.48 -37.52
N THR A 5 40.94 21.65 -38.42
CA THR A 5 40.92 21.45 -39.92
C THR A 5 41.25 20.03 -40.44
N ASP A 6 40.54 19.34 -41.36
CA ASP A 6 40.11 19.59 -42.77
C ASP A 6 38.99 18.57 -43.18
N GLN A 7 37.91 18.86 -43.94
CA GLN A 7 37.73 18.95 -45.42
C GLN A 7 38.19 17.70 -46.23
N LEU A 8 37.54 17.13 -47.27
CA LEU A 8 36.30 17.31 -48.05
C LEU A 8 36.21 16.17 -49.12
N LEU A 9 35.05 16.01 -49.80
CA LEU A 9 34.76 15.48 -51.19
C LEU A 9 33.71 14.31 -51.19
N CYS A 10 32.44 14.45 -51.59
CA CYS A 10 31.73 14.94 -52.81
C CYS A 10 31.49 13.87 -53.91
N MET A 11 30.19 13.60 -54.18
CA MET A 11 29.48 13.60 -55.49
C MET A 11 28.57 12.38 -55.79
N ASN A 12 27.27 12.67 -55.92
CA ASN A 12 26.21 12.00 -56.72
C ASN A 12 26.45 12.25 -58.24
N PRO A 13 25.72 11.72 -59.26
CA PRO A 13 24.28 11.30 -59.29
C PRO A 13 23.93 10.10 -60.25
N GLY A 14 22.64 9.72 -60.34
CA GLY A 14 22.13 8.93 -61.50
C GLY A 14 20.75 8.29 -61.34
N CYS A 15 19.75 8.85 -62.03
CA CYS A 15 18.34 8.46 -62.10
C CYS A 15 18.07 7.43 -63.23
N PHE A 16 17.01 6.59 -63.16
CA PHE A 16 16.09 6.27 -64.29
C PHE A 16 14.85 5.43 -63.84
N PHE A 17 13.65 6.02 -64.03
CA PHE A 17 12.29 5.53 -64.41
C PHE A 17 11.86 4.06 -64.18
N ALA A 18 10.58 3.66 -64.02
CA ALA A 18 9.26 4.23 -63.72
C ALA A 18 8.24 3.07 -63.87
N HIS A 19 7.16 3.01 -63.07
CA HIS A 19 5.79 2.82 -63.57
C HIS A 19 4.74 2.84 -62.44
N LYS A 20 3.69 3.64 -62.65
CA LYS A 20 2.43 3.69 -61.89
C LYS A 20 1.49 2.56 -62.31
N LEU A 21 0.66 2.06 -61.37
CA LEU A 21 -0.82 2.16 -61.37
C LEU A 21 -1.41 1.20 -60.32
N GLY A 22 -2.45 1.65 -59.59
CA GLY A 22 -3.35 0.74 -58.85
C GLY A 22 -3.83 1.25 -57.49
N THR A 23 -4.94 1.97 -57.50
CA THR A 23 -5.77 2.36 -56.34
C THR A 23 -6.42 1.17 -55.63
N SER A 24 -6.40 1.13 -54.29
CA SER A 24 -7.56 0.70 -53.49
C SER A 24 -7.42 1.12 -52.02
N GLN A 25 -8.38 1.92 -51.54
CA GLN A 25 -8.62 2.15 -50.12
C GLN A 25 -9.07 0.85 -49.44
N SER A 26 -8.45 0.49 -48.32
CA SER A 26 -9.11 -0.30 -47.28
C SER A 26 -8.49 0.00 -45.92
N ALA A 27 -9.29 0.55 -45.01
CA ALA A 27 -8.95 0.75 -43.61
C ALA A 27 -8.48 -0.57 -42.96
N ARG A 28 -7.31 -0.55 -42.31
CA ARG A 28 -6.88 -1.63 -41.42
C ARG A 28 -6.68 -1.07 -40.02
N ARG A 29 -7.55 -1.54 -39.11
CA ARG A 29 -7.38 -1.45 -37.66
C ARG A 29 -6.05 -2.12 -37.26
N PRO A 30 -5.33 -1.64 -36.23
CA PRO A 30 -4.22 -2.40 -35.67
C PRO A 30 -4.78 -3.57 -34.86
N LEU A 31 -4.38 -4.78 -35.23
CA LEU A 31 -4.62 -6.01 -34.48
C LEU A 31 -3.81 -5.98 -33.18
N GLN A 32 -4.50 -6.16 -32.05
CA GLN A 32 -3.90 -6.52 -30.77
C GLN A 32 -3.23 -7.91 -30.92
N GLY A 33 -1.91 -7.94 -30.82
CA GLY A 33 -1.15 -9.17 -30.56
C GLY A 33 -0.86 -9.25 -29.07
N ILE A 34 -1.72 -9.93 -28.31
CA ILE A 34 -1.43 -10.31 -26.91
C ILE A 34 -0.68 -11.64 -26.99
N ALA A 35 0.62 -11.61 -26.71
CA ALA A 35 1.37 -12.83 -26.44
C ALA A 35 1.05 -13.28 -25.00
N SER A 36 0.36 -14.40 -24.87
CA SER A 36 0.18 -15.08 -23.58
C SER A 36 1.48 -15.77 -23.19
N THR A 37 2.28 -15.15 -22.33
CA THR A 37 3.41 -15.81 -21.68
C THR A 37 2.92 -16.46 -20.40
N THR A 38 2.82 -17.79 -20.40
CA THR A 38 2.72 -18.59 -19.17
C THR A 38 4.00 -18.36 -18.34
N SER A 39 3.85 -17.77 -17.17
CA SER A 39 4.93 -17.47 -16.23
C SER A 39 5.53 -18.76 -15.65
N ARG A 40 6.83 -18.99 -15.88
CA ARG A 40 7.61 -19.93 -15.07
C ARG A 40 8.13 -19.20 -13.82
N PRO A 41 8.21 -19.84 -12.65
CA PRO A 41 8.91 -19.29 -11.50
C PRO A 41 10.36 -18.96 -11.87
N SER A 42 10.88 -17.84 -11.34
CA SER A 42 12.29 -17.44 -11.44
C SER A 42 13.17 -18.55 -10.84
N GLN A 43 13.92 -19.26 -11.70
CA GLN A 43 14.89 -20.26 -11.26
C GLN A 43 16.22 -19.57 -10.95
N LEU A 44 16.77 -19.82 -9.75
CA LEU A 44 18.13 -19.44 -9.40
C LEU A 44 19.12 -20.19 -10.32
N VAL A 45 19.79 -19.46 -11.20
CA VAL A 45 20.79 -20.03 -12.12
C VAL A 45 22.18 -19.64 -11.64
N ARG A 46 23.08 -20.62 -11.59
CA ARG A 46 24.51 -20.37 -11.33
C ARG A 46 25.13 -19.65 -12.53
N CYS A 47 25.67 -18.47 -12.30
CA CYS A 47 26.40 -17.75 -13.34
C CYS A 47 27.77 -18.44 -13.57
N SER A 48 28.03 -18.91 -14.79
CA SER A 48 29.19 -19.74 -15.14
C SER A 48 30.55 -19.06 -14.98
N ALA A 49 30.56 -17.74 -14.73
CA ALA A 49 31.77 -16.94 -14.56
C ALA A 49 32.16 -16.66 -13.09
N SER A 50 31.26 -16.86 -12.10
CA SER A 50 31.52 -16.35 -10.73
C SER A 50 31.04 -17.20 -9.54
N GLN A 51 30.48 -18.40 -9.75
CA GLN A 51 29.82 -19.21 -8.70
C GLN A 51 28.63 -18.51 -7.99
N ARG A 52 28.23 -17.31 -8.40
CA ARG A 52 27.11 -16.56 -7.81
C ARG A 52 25.75 -16.99 -8.35
N LEU A 53 24.72 -16.87 -7.51
CA LEU A 53 23.33 -17.10 -7.88
C LEU A 53 22.77 -15.86 -8.59
N SER A 54 21.87 -16.09 -9.54
CA SER A 54 21.02 -15.05 -10.13
C SER A 54 19.59 -15.58 -10.22
N ALA A 55 18.63 -14.81 -9.73
CA ALA A 55 17.21 -15.17 -9.77
C ALA A 55 16.58 -14.99 -11.16
N ASN A 56 17.30 -14.46 -12.15
CA ASN A 56 16.79 -14.14 -13.49
C ASN A 56 15.47 -13.35 -13.44
N PHE A 57 15.44 -12.27 -12.65
CA PHE A 57 14.27 -11.45 -12.52
C PHE A 57 13.81 -10.88 -13.87
N GLN A 58 12.49 -10.78 -14.03
CA GLN A 58 11.92 -10.14 -15.21
C GLN A 58 12.23 -8.64 -15.20
N PRO A 59 12.52 -8.04 -16.37
CA PRO A 59 12.72 -6.59 -16.49
C PRO A 59 11.46 -5.84 -16.07
N SER A 60 11.59 -4.53 -15.84
CA SER A 60 10.43 -3.68 -15.55
C SER A 60 9.35 -3.83 -16.62
N SER A 61 8.09 -3.91 -16.17
CA SER A 61 6.91 -3.94 -17.05
C SER A 61 6.61 -2.59 -17.71
N TRP A 62 7.39 -1.55 -17.37
CA TRP A 62 7.16 -0.16 -17.71
C TRP A 62 8.35 0.42 -18.46
N SER A 63 8.08 0.99 -19.63
CA SER A 63 9.10 1.74 -20.37
C SER A 63 9.30 3.11 -19.72
N TYR A 64 10.55 3.49 -19.45
CA TYR A 64 10.87 4.81 -18.92
C TYR A 64 10.52 5.93 -19.91
N ASP A 65 10.61 5.68 -21.22
CA ASP A 65 10.13 6.62 -22.23
C ASP A 65 8.61 6.82 -22.15
N PHE A 66 7.87 5.73 -21.87
CA PHE A 66 6.43 5.82 -21.62
C PHE A 66 6.13 6.64 -20.35
N LEU A 67 6.84 6.39 -19.24
CA LEU A 67 6.67 7.16 -18.00
C LEU A 67 6.93 8.65 -18.22
N GLN A 68 7.99 9.00 -18.96
CA GLN A 68 8.30 10.38 -19.31
C GLN A 68 7.25 11.01 -20.24
N SER A 69 6.57 10.21 -21.06
CA SER A 69 5.53 10.67 -21.99
C SER A 69 4.15 10.90 -21.37
N LEU A 70 3.93 10.53 -20.11
CA LEU A 70 2.62 10.69 -19.46
C LEU A 70 2.15 12.15 -19.53
N GLU A 71 0.87 12.38 -19.83
CA GLU A 71 0.33 13.74 -19.91
C GLU A 71 -0.46 14.07 -18.64
N ALA A 72 0.11 14.94 -17.79
CA ALA A 72 -0.51 15.41 -16.56
C ALA A 72 -1.56 16.50 -16.87
N ASN A 73 -2.67 16.09 -17.49
CA ASN A 73 -3.64 17.00 -18.13
C ASN A 73 -4.63 17.69 -17.17
N TYR A 74 -4.59 17.37 -15.87
CA TYR A 74 -5.54 17.89 -14.88
C TYR A 74 -4.84 18.81 -13.89
N HIS A 75 -4.29 19.92 -14.39
CA HIS A 75 -3.66 20.94 -13.56
C HIS A 75 -4.68 21.60 -12.62
N VAL A 76 -4.31 21.71 -11.35
CA VAL A 76 -5.15 22.24 -10.27
C VAL A 76 -5.60 23.66 -10.59
N GLU A 77 -4.71 24.47 -11.18
CA GLU A 77 -4.93 25.87 -11.50
C GLU A 77 -6.04 26.06 -12.54
N THR A 78 -6.14 25.14 -13.51
CA THR A 78 -7.11 25.22 -14.62
C THR A 78 -8.55 24.99 -14.14
N TYR A 79 -8.74 24.15 -13.12
CA TYR A 79 -10.07 23.71 -12.66
C TYR A 79 -10.42 24.21 -11.26
N LYS A 80 -9.59 25.08 -10.70
CA LYS A 80 -9.69 25.60 -9.33
C LYS A 80 -11.09 26.13 -9.00
N GLU A 81 -11.63 27.04 -9.81
CA GLU A 81 -12.95 27.64 -9.57
C GLU A 81 -14.08 26.59 -9.54
N LYS A 82 -14.00 25.60 -10.44
CA LYS A 82 -14.99 24.53 -10.52
C LYS A 82 -14.92 23.64 -9.29
N VAL A 83 -13.72 23.26 -8.86
CA VAL A 83 -13.48 22.45 -7.67
C VAL A 83 -13.94 23.19 -6.41
N GLU A 84 -13.58 24.46 -6.25
CA GLU A 84 -14.00 25.26 -5.09
C GLU A 84 -15.53 25.39 -5.00
N LYS A 85 -16.22 25.48 -6.14
CA LYS A 85 -17.69 25.51 -6.18
C LYS A 85 -18.28 24.17 -5.71
N LEU A 86 -17.76 23.06 -6.21
CA LEU A 86 -18.21 21.72 -5.80
C LEU A 86 -17.94 21.48 -4.31
N GLU A 87 -16.76 21.86 -3.85
CA GLU A 87 -16.35 21.73 -2.45
C GLU A 87 -17.28 22.50 -1.51
N LYS A 88 -17.60 23.78 -1.83
CA LYS A 88 -18.55 24.59 -1.06
C LYS A 88 -19.94 23.94 -0.98
N GLU A 89 -20.40 23.36 -2.07
CA GLU A 89 -21.70 22.71 -2.12
C GLU A 89 -21.71 21.44 -1.26
N VAL A 90 -20.64 20.64 -1.27
CA VAL A 90 -20.53 19.46 -0.41
C VAL A 90 -20.44 19.86 1.08
N LYS A 91 -19.69 20.91 1.43
CA LYS A 91 -19.68 21.46 2.81
C LYS A 91 -21.08 21.83 3.28
N ARG A 92 -21.88 22.45 2.41
CA ARG A 92 -23.28 22.78 2.68
C ARG A 92 -24.14 21.53 2.92
N MET A 93 -23.88 20.43 2.20
CA MET A 93 -24.59 19.17 2.41
C MET A 93 -24.26 18.53 3.76
N ILE A 94 -22.98 18.51 4.16
CA ILE A 94 -22.54 17.94 5.46
C ILE A 94 -23.15 18.73 6.63
N ASN A 95 -23.18 20.07 6.51
CA ASN A 95 -23.62 20.96 7.59
C ASN A 95 -25.13 21.23 7.61
N LYS A 96 -25.91 20.45 6.87
CA LYS A 96 -27.37 20.60 6.82
C LYS A 96 -28.02 20.19 8.15
N GLU A 97 -28.52 21.16 8.92
CA GLU A 97 -29.07 20.96 10.27
C GLU A 97 -30.36 20.12 10.33
N ASP A 98 -31.18 20.16 9.28
CA ASP A 98 -32.46 19.44 9.19
C ASP A 98 -32.32 18.02 8.59
N ALA A 99 -31.09 17.56 8.30
CA ALA A 99 -30.85 16.22 7.79
C ALA A 99 -31.09 15.14 8.87
N SER A 100 -31.66 14.01 8.46
CA SER A 100 -31.80 12.86 9.37
C SER A 100 -30.42 12.26 9.67
N LEU A 101 -30.26 11.65 10.85
CA LEU A 101 -29.02 10.98 11.26
C LEU A 101 -28.52 9.99 10.21
N MET A 102 -29.40 9.11 9.71
CA MET A 102 -29.09 8.14 8.67
C MET A 102 -28.57 8.82 7.39
N THR A 103 -29.23 9.90 6.95
CA THR A 103 -28.81 10.66 5.76
C THR A 103 -27.42 11.26 5.94
N THR A 104 -27.12 11.79 7.12
CA THR A 104 -25.80 12.36 7.42
C THR A 104 -24.72 11.27 7.45
N LEU A 105 -24.99 10.12 8.08
CA LEU A 105 -24.06 8.99 8.11
C LEU A 105 -23.77 8.43 6.70
N GLU A 106 -24.80 8.23 5.88
CA GLU A 106 -24.65 7.75 4.50
C GLU A 106 -23.91 8.77 3.63
N LEU A 107 -24.15 10.06 3.82
CA LEU A 107 -23.42 11.13 3.14
C LEU A 107 -21.93 11.11 3.48
N ILE A 108 -21.59 11.00 4.77
CA ILE A 108 -20.18 10.91 5.22
C ILE A 108 -19.53 9.65 4.64
N ASP A 109 -20.23 8.51 4.66
CA ASP A 109 -19.72 7.26 4.07
C ASP A 109 -19.46 7.40 2.57
N ASP A 110 -20.40 7.98 1.82
CA ASP A 110 -20.23 8.24 0.39
C ASP A 110 -19.03 9.16 0.14
N ILE A 111 -18.85 10.24 0.91
CA ILE A 111 -17.71 11.16 0.79
C ILE A 111 -16.39 10.43 1.00
N GLN A 112 -16.28 9.62 2.06
CA GLN A 112 -15.06 8.86 2.34
C GLN A 112 -14.78 7.81 1.27
N ARG A 113 -15.78 7.02 0.90
CA ARG A 113 -15.65 5.95 -0.09
C ARG A 113 -15.41 6.47 -1.50
N LEU A 114 -15.86 7.68 -1.82
CA LEU A 114 -15.51 8.39 -3.07
C LEU A 114 -14.07 8.96 -3.06
N GLY A 115 -13.32 8.79 -1.98
CA GLY A 115 -11.94 9.27 -1.86
C GLY A 115 -11.84 10.77 -1.62
N LEU A 116 -12.91 11.41 -1.15
CA LEU A 116 -12.97 12.85 -0.85
C LEU A 116 -12.76 13.16 0.64
N GLY A 117 -12.68 12.16 1.52
CA GLY A 117 -12.63 12.32 2.97
C GLY A 117 -11.54 13.30 3.44
N TYR A 118 -10.34 13.25 2.86
CA TYR A 118 -9.20 14.11 3.21
C TYR A 118 -9.46 15.61 2.97
N ARG A 119 -10.47 15.97 2.16
CA ARG A 119 -10.86 17.36 1.90
C ARG A 119 -11.86 17.93 2.89
N PHE A 120 -12.48 17.06 3.68
CA PHE A 120 -13.60 17.40 4.56
C PHE A 120 -13.39 16.87 5.98
N GLU A 121 -12.14 16.72 6.41
CA GLU A 121 -11.82 16.13 7.72
C GLU A 121 -12.49 16.89 8.87
N GLU A 122 -12.44 18.22 8.83
CA GLU A 122 -13.03 19.08 9.85
C GLU A 122 -14.56 19.01 9.83
N GLU A 123 -15.19 19.16 8.65
CA GLU A 123 -16.65 19.10 8.55
C GLU A 123 -17.21 17.70 8.93
N ILE A 124 -16.50 16.62 8.56
CA ILE A 124 -16.88 15.26 8.97
C ILE A 124 -16.74 15.11 10.48
N ARG A 125 -15.63 15.58 11.06
CA ARG A 125 -15.40 15.50 12.51
C ARG A 125 -16.50 16.24 13.27
N GLU A 126 -16.82 17.48 12.89
CA GLU A 126 -17.90 18.26 13.51
C GLU A 126 -19.28 17.59 13.37
N ALA A 127 -19.56 16.98 12.22
CA ALA A 127 -20.78 16.20 12.03
C ALA A 127 -20.85 14.97 12.94
N LEU A 128 -19.74 14.24 13.09
CA LEU A 128 -19.65 13.08 13.97
C LEU A 128 -19.70 13.45 15.46
N GLU A 129 -19.10 14.58 15.86
CA GLU A 129 -19.22 15.15 17.21
C GLU A 129 -20.70 15.40 17.55
N ARG A 130 -21.44 16.08 16.67
CA ARG A 130 -22.89 16.30 16.82
C ARG A 130 -23.64 14.98 16.97
N ILE A 131 -23.37 14.00 16.11
CA ILE A 131 -24.01 12.68 16.16
C ILE A 131 -23.73 11.96 17.48
N SER A 132 -22.48 11.97 17.94
CA SER A 132 -22.07 11.30 19.18
C SER A 132 -22.74 11.87 20.43
N SER A 133 -23.12 13.15 20.40
CA SER A 133 -23.78 13.86 21.49
C SER A 133 -25.30 13.60 21.59
N LEU A 134 -25.90 12.93 20.60
CA LEU A 134 -27.33 12.64 20.59
C LEU A 134 -27.68 11.53 21.61
N GLU A 135 -28.55 11.85 22.57
CA GLU A 135 -29.03 10.90 23.61
C GLU A 135 -29.61 9.59 23.02
N GLY A 136 -30.18 9.65 21.81
CA GLY A 136 -30.77 8.50 21.10
C GLY A 136 -29.76 7.53 20.48
N PHE A 137 -28.57 8.00 20.12
CA PHE A 137 -27.52 7.15 19.52
C PHE A 137 -26.86 6.28 20.60
N ASN A 138 -26.54 6.88 21.75
CA ASN A 138 -25.93 6.21 22.90
C ASN A 138 -26.84 5.16 23.57
N SER A 139 -28.16 5.27 23.40
CA SER A 139 -29.14 4.34 23.98
C SER A 139 -29.48 3.14 23.07
N GLY A 140 -28.86 3.04 21.88
CA GLY A 140 -29.15 1.96 20.93
C GLY A 140 -30.57 2.00 20.36
N ILE A 141 -31.23 3.17 20.43
CA ILE A 141 -32.65 3.37 20.04
C ILE A 141 -32.78 3.62 18.53
N GLU A 142 -31.73 3.44 17.72
CA GLU A 142 -31.92 3.35 16.28
C GLU A 142 -32.48 1.99 15.86
N LYS A 143 -33.61 2.00 15.16
CA LYS A 143 -34.31 0.79 14.71
C LYS A 143 -33.60 0.02 13.59
N SER A 144 -32.53 0.57 13.02
CA SER A 144 -31.85 0.01 11.84
C SER A 144 -30.46 -0.52 12.18
N LEU A 145 -30.21 -1.80 11.87
CA LEU A 145 -28.89 -2.41 12.01
C LEU A 145 -27.84 -1.66 11.19
N HIS A 146 -28.20 -1.24 9.98
CA HIS A 146 -27.33 -0.46 9.09
C HIS A 146 -26.85 0.83 9.75
N ALA A 147 -27.77 1.64 10.27
CA ALA A 147 -27.43 2.95 10.83
C ALA A 147 -26.54 2.82 12.08
N THR A 148 -26.83 1.86 12.96
CA THR A 148 -25.99 1.61 14.14
C THR A 148 -24.59 1.11 13.77
N ALA A 149 -24.48 0.15 12.85
CA ALA A 149 -23.19 -0.37 12.42
C ALA A 149 -22.37 0.69 11.68
N LEU A 150 -23.00 1.48 10.79
CA LEU A 150 -22.37 2.55 10.07
C LEU A 150 -21.88 3.66 11.01
N GLY A 151 -22.72 4.09 11.95
CA GLY A 151 -22.36 5.08 12.95
C GLY A 151 -21.20 4.61 13.84
N PHE A 152 -21.21 3.36 14.30
CA PHE A 152 -20.07 2.78 15.02
C PHE A 152 -18.79 2.85 14.19
N ARG A 153 -18.84 2.39 12.93
CA ARG A 153 -17.66 2.39 12.05
C ARG A 153 -17.11 3.79 11.87
N LEU A 154 -17.95 4.75 11.50
CA LEU A 154 -17.52 6.12 11.22
C LEU A 154 -16.96 6.79 12.49
N LEU A 155 -17.65 6.67 13.63
CA LEU A 155 -17.14 7.21 14.90
C LEU A 155 -15.79 6.60 15.27
N ARG A 156 -15.65 5.27 15.17
CA ARG A 156 -14.40 4.59 15.50
C ARG A 156 -13.25 4.99 14.57
N GLN A 157 -13.52 5.09 13.26
CA GLN A 157 -12.51 5.54 12.28
C GLN A 157 -11.98 6.95 12.56
N HIS A 158 -12.77 7.79 13.21
CA HIS A 158 -12.40 9.16 13.57
C HIS A 158 -11.93 9.32 15.02
N GLY A 159 -11.60 8.22 15.71
CA GLY A 159 -11.00 8.27 17.05
C GLY A 159 -12.00 8.48 18.19
N PHE A 160 -13.31 8.49 17.91
CA PHE A 160 -14.30 8.53 18.97
C PHE A 160 -14.30 7.22 19.73
N ASN A 161 -14.07 7.28 21.05
CA ASN A 161 -14.15 6.11 21.92
C ASN A 161 -15.63 5.75 22.18
N TYR A 162 -16.29 5.30 21.11
CA TYR A 162 -17.67 4.84 21.15
C TYR A 162 -17.69 3.37 21.57
N VAL A 163 -17.93 3.15 22.85
CA VAL A 163 -18.27 1.81 23.35
C VAL A 163 -19.75 1.62 23.08
N SER A 164 -20.11 0.89 22.02
CA SER A 164 -21.46 0.35 21.93
C SER A 164 -21.61 -0.63 23.09
N GLN A 165 -22.11 -0.16 24.23
CA GLN A 165 -22.26 -1.01 25.42
C GLN A 165 -23.28 -2.12 25.21
N ASP A 166 -23.95 -2.21 24.05
CA ASP A 166 -25.02 -3.17 23.83
C ASP A 166 -25.18 -3.64 22.37
N ILE A 167 -24.10 -3.75 21.58
CA ILE A 167 -24.18 -4.43 20.26
C ILE A 167 -24.80 -5.83 20.39
N SER A 168 -24.51 -6.51 21.51
CA SER A 168 -25.15 -7.76 21.90
C SER A 168 -26.67 -7.65 21.98
N LYS A 169 -27.25 -6.59 22.58
CA LYS A 169 -28.73 -6.43 22.66
C LYS A 169 -29.35 -6.09 21.30
N ILE A 170 -28.57 -5.48 20.41
CA ILE A 170 -29.01 -5.18 19.04
C ILE A 170 -29.06 -6.48 18.22
N ILE A 171 -28.02 -7.30 18.29
CA ILE A 171 -27.87 -8.48 17.43
C ILE A 171 -28.48 -9.76 18.02
N LYS A 172 -28.61 -9.86 19.35
CA LYS A 172 -29.11 -11.06 20.05
C LYS A 172 -30.52 -10.88 20.61
N ASP A 173 -31.28 -11.97 20.60
CA ASP A 173 -32.59 -12.09 21.23
C ASP A 173 -32.47 -12.28 22.76
N GLN A 174 -33.61 -12.46 23.42
CA GLN A 174 -33.68 -12.65 24.89
C GLN A 174 -33.01 -13.95 25.36
N ASN A 175 -32.77 -14.90 24.45
CA ASN A 175 -32.10 -16.17 24.72
C ASN A 175 -30.59 -16.09 24.45
N GLY A 176 -30.09 -14.93 24.01
CA GLY A 176 -28.69 -14.74 23.62
C GLY A 176 -28.34 -15.29 22.24
N SER A 177 -29.32 -15.74 21.45
CA SER A 177 -29.14 -16.19 20.07
C SER A 177 -29.27 -15.02 19.09
N PHE A 178 -28.61 -15.09 17.93
CA PHE A 178 -28.75 -14.03 16.93
C PHE A 178 -30.20 -13.91 16.44
N LYS A 179 -30.70 -12.68 16.33
CA LYS A 179 -32.06 -12.41 15.86
C LYS A 179 -32.21 -12.88 14.40
N GLU A 180 -33.06 -13.86 14.17
CA GLU A 180 -33.34 -14.41 12.84
C GLU A 180 -33.81 -13.33 11.84
N SER A 181 -34.50 -12.29 12.33
CA SER A 181 -34.96 -11.16 11.51
C SER A 181 -33.82 -10.39 10.82
N LEU A 182 -32.59 -10.45 11.35
CA LEU A 182 -31.43 -9.77 10.76
C LEU A 182 -30.96 -10.42 9.46
N SER A 183 -31.23 -11.73 9.28
CA SER A 183 -30.84 -12.46 8.06
C SER A 183 -31.48 -11.91 6.78
N LYS A 184 -32.57 -11.13 6.90
CA LYS A 184 -33.26 -10.49 5.77
C LYS A 184 -32.73 -9.09 5.45
N ASP A 185 -32.00 -8.46 6.37
CA ASP A 185 -31.43 -7.12 6.18
C ASP A 185 -30.00 -7.22 5.64
N VAL A 186 -29.88 -7.47 4.33
CA VAL A 186 -28.57 -7.64 3.66
C VAL A 186 -27.67 -6.41 3.85
N LYS A 187 -28.24 -5.20 3.75
CA LYS A 187 -27.50 -3.94 3.91
C LYS A 187 -27.00 -3.78 5.36
N GLY A 188 -27.85 -4.07 6.34
CA GLY A 188 -27.49 -4.09 7.75
C GLY A 188 -26.40 -5.11 8.07
N MET A 189 -26.51 -6.34 7.54
CA MET A 189 -25.51 -7.38 7.73
C MET A 189 -24.15 -7.00 7.15
N LEU A 190 -24.12 -6.46 5.94
CA LEU A 190 -22.88 -5.98 5.31
C LEU A 190 -22.25 -4.86 6.13
N SER A 191 -23.06 -3.93 6.64
CA SER A 191 -22.56 -2.82 7.46
C SER A 191 -22.01 -3.28 8.80
N LEU A 192 -22.66 -4.27 9.44
CA LEU A 192 -22.20 -4.90 10.66
C LEU A 192 -20.90 -5.67 10.45
N TYR A 193 -20.79 -6.40 9.33
CA TYR A 193 -19.56 -7.08 8.93
C TYR A 193 -18.41 -6.08 8.80
N GLU A 194 -18.59 -4.99 8.06
CA GLU A 194 -17.55 -3.97 7.89
C GLU A 194 -17.17 -3.29 9.20
N ALA A 195 -18.16 -2.94 10.03
CA ALA A 195 -17.95 -2.34 11.34
C ALA A 195 -17.15 -3.24 12.30
N SER A 196 -17.38 -4.55 12.26
CA SER A 196 -16.72 -5.51 13.17
C SER A 196 -15.20 -5.57 13.03
N HIS A 197 -14.64 -5.14 11.89
CA HIS A 197 -13.19 -5.12 11.64
C HIS A 197 -12.46 -3.95 12.32
N LEU A 198 -13.20 -3.03 12.95
CA LEU A 198 -12.64 -1.96 13.77
C LEU A 198 -12.59 -2.31 15.26
N ALA A 199 -13.12 -3.47 15.65
CA ALA A 199 -13.03 -3.94 17.02
C ALA A 199 -11.58 -4.29 17.39
N PHE A 200 -11.29 -4.27 18.69
CA PHE A 200 -9.99 -4.67 19.23
C PHE A 200 -10.11 -5.59 20.46
N GLN A 201 -8.97 -6.05 20.99
CA GLN A 201 -8.93 -7.07 22.05
C GLN A 201 -9.75 -6.65 23.28
N GLY A 202 -10.63 -7.55 23.73
CA GLY A 202 -11.58 -7.31 24.83
C GLY A 202 -13.02 -7.06 24.37
N GLU A 203 -13.25 -6.83 23.08
CA GLU A 203 -14.59 -6.56 22.53
C GLU A 203 -15.25 -7.81 21.92
N SER A 204 -15.41 -8.88 22.72
CA SER A 204 -15.90 -10.19 22.24
C SER A 204 -17.21 -10.16 21.45
N PRO A 205 -18.22 -9.31 21.75
CA PRO A 205 -19.46 -9.28 20.97
C PRO A 205 -19.27 -8.95 19.49
N TRP A 206 -18.24 -8.15 19.15
CA TRP A 206 -17.95 -7.78 17.76
C TRP A 206 -17.30 -8.93 16.98
N GLY A 207 -16.50 -9.77 17.65
CA GLY A 207 -15.97 -11.00 17.05
C GLY A 207 -17.08 -11.97 16.69
N GLU A 208 -18.06 -12.16 17.57
CA GLU A 208 -19.22 -13.00 17.29
C GLU A 208 -20.09 -12.43 16.15
N ALA A 209 -20.30 -11.11 16.13
CA ALA A 209 -21.02 -10.43 15.06
C ALA A 209 -20.36 -10.62 13.69
N ARG A 210 -19.02 -10.60 13.64
CA ARG A 210 -18.23 -10.84 12.43
C ARG A 210 -18.45 -12.24 11.88
N GLU A 211 -18.36 -13.27 12.72
CA GLU A 211 -18.55 -14.67 12.27
C GLU A 211 -19.99 -14.94 11.85
N PHE A 212 -20.96 -14.39 12.59
CA PHE A 212 -22.36 -14.47 12.24
C PHE A 212 -22.64 -13.85 10.86
N THR A 213 -22.21 -12.61 10.65
CA THR A 213 -22.43 -11.91 9.37
C THR A 213 -21.67 -12.57 8.23
N ARG A 214 -20.41 -12.99 8.43
CA ARG A 214 -19.63 -13.73 7.44
C ARG A 214 -20.36 -14.99 6.96
N THR A 215 -20.93 -15.77 7.88
CA THR A 215 -21.65 -17.00 7.56
C THR A 215 -22.90 -16.71 6.71
N HIS A 216 -23.75 -15.80 7.17
CA HIS A 216 -25.01 -15.48 6.48
C HIS A 216 -24.79 -14.81 5.12
N LEU A 217 -23.80 -13.93 5.00
CA LEU A 217 -23.45 -13.29 3.74
C LEU A 217 -22.96 -14.31 2.70
N ASN A 218 -22.18 -15.32 3.13
CA ASN A 218 -21.78 -16.44 2.27
C ASN A 218 -22.98 -17.29 1.82
N ASP A 219 -23.91 -17.58 2.72
CA ASP A 219 -25.10 -18.38 2.40
C ASP A 219 -26.04 -17.64 1.44
N LEU A 220 -26.18 -16.32 1.57
CA LEU A 220 -26.92 -15.51 0.61
C LEU A 220 -26.28 -15.49 -0.79
N ILE A 221 -24.94 -15.47 -0.87
CA ILE A 221 -24.25 -15.60 -2.16
C ILE A 221 -24.54 -16.97 -2.79
N ARG A 222 -24.59 -18.03 -1.97
CA ARG A 222 -24.85 -19.40 -2.44
C ARG A 222 -26.30 -19.63 -2.84
N SER A 223 -27.27 -18.96 -2.21
CA SER A 223 -28.69 -19.12 -2.53
C SER A 223 -29.02 -18.59 -3.93
N GLY A 224 -28.29 -17.58 -4.40
CA GLY A 224 -28.48 -16.97 -5.71
C GLY A 224 -29.65 -15.98 -5.79
N ASP A 225 -30.25 -15.63 -4.65
CA ASP A 225 -31.43 -14.75 -4.56
C ASP A 225 -31.08 -13.25 -4.68
N LEU A 226 -29.80 -12.91 -4.67
CA LEU A 226 -29.31 -11.53 -4.73
C LEU A 226 -29.19 -11.02 -6.17
N SER A 227 -29.38 -9.71 -6.35
CA SER A 227 -28.98 -9.07 -7.60
C SER A 227 -27.46 -9.22 -7.80
N LYS A 228 -27.03 -9.18 -9.07
CA LYS A 228 -25.61 -9.33 -9.41
C LYS A 228 -24.73 -8.30 -8.70
N ASP A 229 -25.19 -7.05 -8.63
CA ASP A 229 -24.43 -5.95 -8.02
C ASP A 229 -24.29 -6.14 -6.50
N VAL A 230 -25.37 -6.53 -5.81
CA VAL A 230 -25.34 -6.79 -4.36
C VAL A 230 -24.45 -7.99 -4.05
N ALA A 231 -24.55 -9.08 -4.82
CA ALA A 231 -23.68 -10.24 -4.63
C ALA A 231 -22.19 -9.88 -4.81
N GLU A 232 -21.87 -8.98 -5.75
CA GLU A 232 -20.50 -8.53 -5.98
C GLU A 232 -19.98 -7.60 -4.86
N GLU A 233 -20.84 -6.74 -4.31
CA GLU A 233 -20.49 -5.95 -3.11
C GLU A 233 -20.17 -6.84 -1.92
N ILE A 234 -20.96 -7.89 -1.68
CA ILE A 234 -20.72 -8.84 -0.59
C ILE A 234 -19.43 -9.63 -0.82
N ARG A 235 -19.20 -10.16 -2.04
CA ARG A 235 -17.95 -10.86 -2.36
C ARG A 235 -16.73 -9.98 -2.14
N HIS A 236 -16.82 -8.72 -2.55
CA HIS A 236 -15.75 -7.74 -2.33
C HIS A 236 -15.50 -7.55 -0.83
N ALA A 237 -16.51 -7.28 -0.01
CA ALA A 237 -16.32 -7.13 1.43
C ALA A 237 -15.72 -8.39 2.08
N LEU A 238 -16.21 -9.59 1.72
CA LEU A 238 -15.75 -10.87 2.27
C LEU A 238 -14.32 -11.23 1.87
N GLU A 239 -13.85 -10.76 0.71
CA GLU A 239 -12.47 -10.98 0.25
C GLU A 239 -11.47 -10.17 1.07
N LEU A 240 -11.78 -8.91 1.34
CA LEU A 240 -11.01 -8.03 2.23
C LEU A 240 -11.96 -6.92 2.72
N PRO A 241 -12.09 -6.68 4.03
CA PRO A 241 -13.00 -5.67 4.56
C PRO A 241 -12.51 -4.26 4.24
N LEU A 242 -13.43 -3.30 4.14
CA LEU A 242 -13.18 -1.90 3.81
C LEU A 242 -12.07 -1.28 4.67
N HIS A 243 -12.05 -1.57 5.97
CA HIS A 243 -11.03 -1.05 6.90
C HIS A 243 -9.59 -1.45 6.54
N GLN A 244 -9.43 -2.57 5.82
CA GLN A 244 -8.13 -3.14 5.43
C GLN A 244 -7.78 -2.88 3.96
N ARG A 245 -8.63 -2.17 3.21
CA ARG A 245 -8.41 -1.88 1.78
C ARG A 245 -7.60 -0.61 1.57
N MET A 246 -6.75 -0.61 0.54
CA MET A 246 -6.05 0.60 0.09
C MET A 246 -7.07 1.65 -0.39
N ASN A 247 -7.08 2.80 0.28
CA ASN A 247 -8.11 3.84 0.11
C ASN A 247 -8.32 4.26 -1.35
N ARG A 248 -7.24 4.54 -2.08
CA ARG A 248 -7.36 5.14 -3.42
C ARG A 248 -7.83 4.18 -4.50
N LEU A 249 -7.47 2.89 -4.40
CA LEU A 249 -8.03 1.85 -5.27
C LEU A 249 -9.51 1.61 -4.97
N GLU A 250 -9.89 1.59 -3.68
CA GLU A 250 -11.29 1.46 -3.31
C GLU A 250 -12.10 2.66 -3.81
N ALA A 251 -11.56 3.88 -3.72
CA ALA A 251 -12.19 5.07 -4.27
C ALA A 251 -12.44 4.96 -5.77
N ARG A 252 -11.48 4.44 -6.54
CA ARG A 252 -11.66 4.20 -7.98
C ARG A 252 -12.84 3.27 -8.26
N ARG A 253 -12.87 2.11 -7.59
CA ARG A 253 -13.95 1.12 -7.71
C ARG A 253 -15.30 1.73 -7.30
N TYR A 254 -15.32 2.44 -6.18
CA TYR A 254 -16.54 3.03 -5.64
C TYR A 254 -17.10 4.12 -6.54
N ILE A 255 -16.27 4.99 -7.14
CA ILE A 255 -16.73 5.99 -8.12
C ILE A 255 -17.45 5.32 -9.29
N GLU A 256 -16.92 4.22 -9.82
CA GLU A 256 -17.52 3.49 -10.94
C GLU A 256 -18.85 2.80 -10.57
N GLY A 257 -18.95 2.27 -9.34
CA GLY A 257 -20.19 1.72 -8.79
C GLY A 257 -21.23 2.80 -8.50
N TYR A 258 -20.81 3.88 -7.83
CA TYR A 258 -21.64 5.03 -7.46
C TYR A 258 -22.25 5.70 -8.69
N ALA A 259 -21.53 5.77 -9.80
CA ALA A 259 -22.06 6.31 -11.05
C ALA A 259 -23.29 5.57 -11.60
N LYS A 260 -23.44 4.28 -11.26
CA LYS A 260 -24.54 3.41 -11.72
C LYS A 260 -25.76 3.45 -10.79
N ARG A 261 -25.61 3.97 -9.57
CA ARG A 261 -26.69 4.10 -8.59
C ARG A 261 -27.76 5.08 -9.09
N SER A 262 -29.03 4.72 -8.90
CA SER A 262 -30.16 5.59 -9.25
C SER A 262 -30.29 6.78 -8.29
N ASP A 263 -29.85 6.60 -7.04
CA ASP A 263 -29.85 7.58 -5.96
C ASP A 263 -28.53 8.36 -5.84
N ALA A 264 -27.61 8.19 -6.79
CA ALA A 264 -26.30 8.84 -6.78
C ALA A 264 -26.42 10.38 -6.74
N ASN A 265 -25.76 11.00 -5.76
CA ASN A 265 -25.63 12.44 -5.70
C ASN A 265 -24.69 12.92 -6.82
N ARG A 266 -25.25 13.65 -7.79
CA ARG A 266 -24.52 14.09 -8.98
C ARG A 266 -23.40 15.08 -8.66
N VAL A 267 -23.55 15.90 -7.63
CA VAL A 267 -22.51 16.84 -7.19
C VAL A 267 -21.33 16.08 -6.61
N LEU A 268 -21.58 15.11 -5.72
CA LEU A 268 -20.52 14.26 -5.15
C LEU A 268 -19.80 13.45 -6.22
N LEU A 269 -20.55 12.83 -7.13
CA LEU A 269 -19.97 12.04 -8.21
C LEU A 269 -19.11 12.91 -9.13
N GLU A 270 -19.59 14.09 -9.52
CA GLU A 270 -18.79 15.01 -10.32
C GLU A 270 -17.53 15.42 -9.58
N PHE A 271 -17.64 15.75 -8.29
CA PHE A 271 -16.48 16.17 -7.52
C PHE A 271 -15.44 15.05 -7.36
N ALA A 272 -15.89 13.83 -7.05
CA ALA A 272 -15.02 12.66 -6.91
C ALA A 272 -14.21 12.38 -8.18
N LYS A 273 -14.82 12.52 -9.36
CA LYS A 273 -14.11 12.36 -10.64
C LYS A 273 -13.04 13.42 -10.86
N TRP A 274 -13.37 14.69 -10.59
CA TRP A 274 -12.42 15.79 -10.72
C TRP A 274 -11.25 15.64 -9.76
N ASP A 275 -11.55 15.38 -8.49
CA ASP A 275 -10.53 15.12 -7.48
C ASP A 275 -9.63 13.93 -7.88
N PHE A 276 -10.24 12.82 -8.31
CA PHE A 276 -9.49 11.64 -8.74
C PHE A 276 -8.46 11.96 -9.81
N ASN A 277 -8.91 12.61 -10.89
CA ASN A 277 -8.06 12.92 -12.01
C ASN A 277 -7.00 13.99 -11.68
N MET A 278 -7.30 14.95 -10.80
CA MET A 278 -6.32 15.94 -10.34
C MET A 278 -5.23 15.31 -9.48
N VAL A 279 -5.60 14.47 -8.50
CA VAL A 279 -4.62 13.73 -7.70
C VAL A 279 -3.79 12.83 -8.61
N GLN A 280 -4.42 12.09 -9.54
CA GLN A 280 -3.71 11.27 -10.52
C GLN A 280 -2.69 12.08 -11.33
N SER A 281 -3.04 13.30 -11.73
CA SER A 281 -2.12 14.20 -12.44
C SER A 281 -0.90 14.60 -11.58
N THR A 282 -1.08 14.80 -10.27
CA THR A 282 0.05 14.99 -9.34
C THR A 282 0.91 13.72 -9.29
N LEU A 283 0.30 12.55 -9.12
CA LEU A 283 1.04 11.28 -9.05
C LEU A 283 1.85 11.00 -10.34
N GLN A 284 1.34 11.36 -11.50
CA GLN A 284 2.05 11.22 -12.77
C GLN A 284 3.29 12.13 -12.84
N ASN A 285 3.23 13.34 -12.25
CA ASN A 285 4.39 14.23 -12.18
C ASN A 285 5.44 13.68 -11.20
N ASP A 286 5.03 13.26 -10.01
CA ASP A 286 5.91 12.60 -9.03
C ASP A 286 6.65 11.41 -9.70
N LEU A 287 5.93 10.56 -10.45
CA LEU A 287 6.51 9.39 -11.13
C LEU A 287 7.48 9.76 -12.27
N LYS A 288 7.26 10.87 -12.97
CA LYS A 288 8.22 11.36 -13.97
C LYS A 288 9.51 11.80 -13.33
N ASP A 289 9.43 12.48 -12.19
CA ASP A 289 10.61 12.99 -11.49
C ASP A 289 11.41 11.83 -10.91
N LEU A 290 10.72 10.86 -10.32
CA LEU A 290 11.31 9.61 -9.85
C LEU A 290 11.95 8.77 -10.97
N SER A 291 11.34 8.71 -12.15
CA SER A 291 11.93 7.95 -13.27
C SER A 291 13.16 8.63 -13.88
N ARG A 292 13.27 9.97 -13.79
CA ARG A 292 14.53 10.67 -14.10
C ARG A 292 15.59 10.36 -13.04
N TRP A 293 15.25 10.53 -11.76
CA TRP A 293 16.15 10.23 -10.65
C TRP A 293 16.69 8.80 -10.70
N TRP A 294 15.84 7.80 -10.90
CA TRP A 294 16.27 6.40 -10.90
C TRP A 294 17.20 6.06 -12.07
N LYS A 295 16.97 6.70 -13.22
CA LYS A 295 17.87 6.59 -14.38
C LYS A 295 19.23 7.24 -14.11
N GLU A 296 19.26 8.36 -13.39
CA GLU A 296 20.48 9.07 -13.00
C GLU A 296 21.29 8.29 -11.94
N VAL A 297 20.61 7.70 -10.97
CA VAL A 297 21.21 6.78 -9.98
C VAL A 297 21.88 5.59 -10.67
N GLY A 298 21.28 5.08 -11.75
CA GLY A 298 21.95 4.17 -12.69
C GLY A 298 22.24 2.76 -12.15
N LEU A 299 21.67 2.39 -11.00
CA LEU A 299 21.88 1.09 -10.37
C LEU A 299 21.40 -0.08 -11.23
N THR A 300 20.29 0.07 -11.96
CA THR A 300 19.72 -0.98 -12.82
C THR A 300 20.71 -1.50 -13.87
N ASN A 301 21.53 -0.62 -14.44
CA ASN A 301 22.55 -0.99 -15.43
C ASN A 301 23.80 -1.61 -14.80
N LYS A 302 24.04 -1.38 -13.51
CA LYS A 302 25.25 -1.78 -12.79
C LYS A 302 25.04 -3.02 -11.93
N LEU A 303 23.80 -3.25 -11.49
CA LEU A 303 23.36 -4.36 -10.66
C LEU A 303 22.32 -5.18 -11.44
N SER A 304 22.75 -5.84 -12.51
CA SER A 304 21.85 -6.60 -13.39
C SER A 304 21.16 -7.80 -12.72
N PHE A 305 21.59 -8.15 -11.50
CA PHE A 305 20.96 -9.19 -10.68
C PHE A 305 19.78 -8.66 -9.85
N ALA A 306 19.66 -7.33 -9.66
CA ALA A 306 18.63 -6.72 -8.85
C ALA A 306 17.39 -6.36 -9.69
N ARG A 307 16.22 -6.38 -9.04
CA ARG A 307 14.92 -6.07 -9.62
C ARG A 307 14.82 -4.57 -9.91
N ASP A 308 14.35 -4.24 -11.11
CA ASP A 308 13.91 -2.88 -11.46
C ASP A 308 12.39 -2.78 -11.27
N ARG A 309 11.98 -2.13 -10.16
CA ARG A 309 10.59 -2.07 -9.68
C ARG A 309 10.16 -0.66 -9.27
N LEU A 310 10.69 0.36 -9.94
CA LEU A 310 10.41 1.75 -9.57
C LEU A 310 8.91 2.08 -9.53
N VAL A 311 8.12 1.60 -10.48
CA VAL A 311 6.67 1.89 -10.55
C VAL A 311 5.92 1.16 -9.44
N GLU A 312 6.30 -0.08 -9.13
CA GLU A 312 5.75 -0.84 -8.02
C GLU A 312 6.15 -0.21 -6.68
N SER A 313 7.39 0.23 -6.51
CA SER A 313 7.86 1.05 -5.37
C SER A 313 7.08 2.35 -5.22
N PHE A 314 6.76 3.03 -6.32
CA PHE A 314 5.93 4.23 -6.29
C PHE A 314 4.49 3.91 -5.88
N PHE A 315 3.94 2.80 -6.36
CA PHE A 315 2.60 2.34 -6.00
C PHE A 315 2.46 2.08 -4.49
N TRP A 316 3.51 1.56 -3.84
CA TRP A 316 3.58 1.47 -2.38
C TRP A 316 3.45 2.83 -1.69
N SER A 317 4.28 3.80 -2.09
CA SER A 317 4.25 5.16 -1.54
C SER A 317 2.89 5.84 -1.72
N VAL A 318 2.25 5.63 -2.87
CA VAL A 318 0.89 6.12 -3.14
C VAL A 318 -0.14 5.45 -2.24
N GLY A 319 0.01 4.15 -1.96
CA GLY A 319 -0.85 3.44 -1.02
C GLY A 319 -0.73 3.92 0.41
N MET A 320 0.46 4.40 0.80
CA MET A 320 0.72 4.99 2.11
C MET A 320 0.16 6.41 2.24
N ALA A 321 0.40 7.28 1.25
CA ALA A 321 -0.02 8.69 1.26
C ALA A 321 -0.32 9.21 -0.16
N PHE A 322 -1.60 9.22 -0.56
CA PHE A 322 -2.01 9.62 -1.92
C PHE A 322 -2.32 11.12 -2.04
N GLU A 323 -2.45 11.82 -0.92
CA GLU A 323 -2.95 13.19 -0.86
C GLU A 323 -1.97 14.16 -1.54
N PRO A 324 -2.43 15.14 -2.34
CA PRO A 324 -1.55 15.98 -3.16
C PRO A 324 -0.41 16.67 -2.40
N GLN A 325 -0.66 17.11 -1.17
CA GLN A 325 0.33 17.81 -0.33
C GLN A 325 1.54 16.93 0.06
N TYR A 326 1.44 15.61 -0.09
CA TYR A 326 2.48 14.65 0.29
C TYR A 326 3.34 14.17 -0.90
N SER A 327 3.49 15.00 -1.95
CA SER A 327 4.36 14.69 -3.11
C SER A 327 5.80 14.38 -2.69
N ARG A 328 6.46 15.27 -1.93
CA ARG A 328 7.83 15.00 -1.42
C ARG A 328 7.92 13.72 -0.58
N LEU A 329 6.92 13.46 0.27
CA LEU A 329 6.87 12.22 1.06
C LEU A 329 6.85 11.00 0.13
N ARG A 330 5.98 11.00 -0.89
CA ARG A 330 5.91 9.90 -1.85
C ARG A 330 7.19 9.72 -2.64
N GLU A 331 7.82 10.81 -3.06
CA GLU A 331 9.09 10.75 -3.77
C GLU A 331 10.17 10.09 -2.91
N GLU A 332 10.42 10.62 -1.71
CA GLU A 332 11.45 10.09 -0.82
C GLU A 332 11.14 8.64 -0.39
N LEU A 333 9.89 8.30 -0.04
CA LEU A 333 9.53 6.92 0.27
C LEU A 333 9.76 5.99 -0.93
N THR A 334 9.50 6.44 -2.15
CA THR A 334 9.73 5.61 -3.34
C THR A 334 11.21 5.32 -3.54
N LYS A 335 12.08 6.30 -3.28
CA LYS A 335 13.53 6.09 -3.29
C LYS A 335 13.92 5.04 -2.24
N VAL A 336 13.37 5.13 -1.02
CA VAL A 336 13.58 4.15 0.05
C VAL A 336 13.11 2.76 -0.38
N PHE A 337 11.90 2.60 -0.93
CA PHE A 337 11.40 1.31 -1.46
C PHE A 337 12.29 0.73 -2.56
N ALA A 338 12.79 1.58 -3.47
CA ALA A 338 13.68 1.16 -4.54
C ALA A 338 15.03 0.66 -3.97
N PHE A 339 15.60 1.37 -3.00
CA PHE A 339 16.82 0.93 -2.31
C PHE A 339 16.62 -0.34 -1.52
N VAL A 340 15.54 -0.46 -0.75
CA VAL A 340 15.20 -1.70 -0.02
C VAL A 340 15.14 -2.88 -0.99
N THR A 341 14.48 -2.73 -2.13
CA THR A 341 14.39 -3.81 -3.14
C THR A 341 15.77 -4.22 -3.66
N VAL A 342 16.63 -3.26 -3.99
CA VAL A 342 18.00 -3.56 -4.46
C VAL A 342 18.86 -4.19 -3.38
N ILE A 343 18.72 -3.73 -2.13
CA ILE A 343 19.49 -4.25 -0.99
C ILE A 343 19.01 -5.66 -0.66
N ASP A 344 17.72 -5.92 -0.65
CA ASP A 344 17.14 -7.26 -0.50
C ASP A 344 17.80 -8.23 -1.51
N ASP A 345 17.83 -7.86 -2.80
CA ASP A 345 18.51 -8.64 -3.87
C ASP A 345 20.02 -8.84 -3.67
N VAL A 346 20.67 -7.92 -2.95
CA VAL A 346 22.07 -8.07 -2.55
C VAL A 346 22.21 -9.16 -1.48
N TYR A 347 21.31 -9.23 -0.50
CA TYR A 347 21.36 -10.20 0.59
C TYR A 347 20.87 -11.60 0.18
N ASP A 348 19.70 -11.70 -0.44
CA ASP A 348 19.03 -12.98 -0.70
C ASP A 348 19.63 -13.72 -1.92
N VAL A 349 19.96 -12.99 -2.99
CA VAL A 349 20.40 -13.55 -4.27
C VAL A 349 21.91 -13.49 -4.45
N TYR A 350 22.53 -12.31 -4.35
CA TYR A 350 23.85 -12.11 -4.98
C TYR A 350 25.07 -12.18 -4.05
N GLY A 351 24.96 -11.68 -2.83
CA GLY A 351 26.06 -11.58 -1.87
C GLY A 351 26.38 -12.89 -1.15
N THR A 352 27.67 -13.08 -0.81
CA THR A 352 28.10 -14.11 0.14
C THR A 352 28.00 -13.60 1.57
N VAL A 353 27.90 -14.46 2.57
CA VAL A 353 27.80 -14.00 3.97
C VAL A 353 28.98 -13.12 4.39
N ASP A 354 30.22 -13.45 4.00
CA ASP A 354 31.39 -12.60 4.28
C ASP A 354 31.26 -11.19 3.66
N GLU A 355 30.76 -11.10 2.42
CA GLU A 355 30.52 -9.80 1.75
C GLU A 355 29.40 -9.04 2.46
N LEU A 356 28.34 -9.73 2.89
CA LEU A 356 27.18 -9.15 3.55
C LEU A 356 27.48 -8.68 4.97
N GLU A 357 28.37 -9.36 5.70
CA GLU A 357 28.87 -8.87 6.99
C GLU A 357 29.59 -7.53 6.83
N LEU A 358 30.42 -7.39 5.79
CA LEU A 358 31.08 -6.12 5.48
C LEU A 358 30.07 -5.03 5.08
N PHE A 359 29.04 -5.37 4.30
CA PHE A 359 28.00 -4.43 3.91
C PHE A 359 27.16 -3.97 5.11
N THR A 360 26.75 -4.90 5.99
CA THR A 360 26.03 -4.58 7.22
C THR A 360 26.86 -3.68 8.13
N ASP A 361 28.16 -3.96 8.33
CA ASP A 361 29.05 -3.12 9.13
C ASP A 361 29.21 -1.72 8.52
N ALA A 362 29.31 -1.61 7.18
CA ALA A 362 29.37 -0.32 6.49
C ALA A 362 28.10 0.53 6.71
N ILE A 363 26.92 -0.07 6.66
CA ILE A 363 25.64 0.60 6.92
C ILE A 363 25.53 0.98 8.41
N GLU A 364 25.93 0.10 9.33
CA GLU A 364 25.86 0.37 10.76
C GLU A 364 26.80 1.52 11.19
N ARG A 365 28.04 1.53 10.69
CA ARG A 365 28.99 2.62 10.95
C ARG A 365 28.60 3.90 10.22
N TRP A 366 27.91 3.77 9.09
CA TRP A 366 27.58 4.85 8.18
C TRP A 366 28.79 5.71 7.77
N ASP A 367 29.94 5.06 7.58
CA ASP A 367 31.21 5.70 7.20
C ASP A 367 31.47 5.52 5.70
N VAL A 368 31.60 6.62 4.97
CA VAL A 368 31.90 6.61 3.52
C VAL A 368 33.20 5.87 3.21
N GLN A 369 34.17 5.83 4.14
CA GLN A 369 35.44 5.12 3.94
C GLN A 369 35.29 3.61 3.94
N ALA A 370 34.21 3.05 4.50
CA ALA A 370 33.93 1.62 4.46
C ALA A 370 33.83 1.08 3.02
N VAL A 371 33.51 1.96 2.04
CA VAL A 371 33.48 1.64 0.61
C VAL A 371 34.77 1.01 0.09
N GLN A 372 35.93 1.31 0.70
CA GLN A 372 37.22 0.76 0.29
C GLN A 372 37.30 -0.75 0.48
N ASN A 373 36.56 -1.28 1.47
CA ASN A 373 36.57 -2.70 1.84
C ASN A 373 35.44 -3.49 1.16
N LEU A 374 34.49 -2.82 0.53
CA LEU A 374 33.35 -3.48 -0.14
C LEU A 374 33.72 -3.98 -1.55
N PRO A 375 33.10 -5.06 -2.04
CA PRO A 375 33.09 -5.42 -3.45
C PRO A 375 32.51 -4.33 -4.35
N ALA A 376 32.93 -4.24 -5.61
CA ALA A 376 32.57 -3.14 -6.51
C ALA A 376 31.06 -2.90 -6.66
N TYR A 377 30.24 -3.95 -6.68
CA TYR A 377 28.78 -3.84 -6.79
C TYR A 377 28.13 -3.31 -5.50
N MET A 378 28.68 -3.66 -4.33
CA MET A 378 28.25 -3.12 -3.04
C MET A 378 28.68 -1.66 -2.88
N ARG A 379 29.85 -1.27 -3.41
CA ARG A 379 30.31 0.12 -3.37
C ARG A 379 29.32 1.07 -4.01
N ILE A 380 28.85 0.74 -5.21
CA ILE A 380 27.91 1.61 -5.93
C ILE A 380 26.54 1.62 -5.25
N CYS A 381 26.08 0.48 -4.72
CA CYS A 381 24.84 0.40 -3.94
C CYS A 381 24.92 1.27 -2.67
N PHE A 382 25.96 1.08 -1.86
CA PHE A 382 26.21 1.85 -0.63
C PHE A 382 26.34 3.35 -0.90
N LEU A 383 27.14 3.76 -1.90
CA LEU A 383 27.31 5.18 -2.21
C LEU A 383 26.03 5.84 -2.72
N ALA A 384 25.21 5.12 -3.50
CA ALA A 384 23.92 5.65 -3.97
C ALA A 384 22.95 5.85 -2.79
N LEU A 385 22.86 4.87 -1.89
CA LEU A 385 22.07 4.98 -0.66
C LEU A 385 22.60 6.12 0.23
N TYR A 386 23.90 6.12 0.51
CA TYR A 386 24.56 7.12 1.34
C TYR A 386 24.29 8.53 0.82
N SER A 387 24.48 8.76 -0.48
CA SER A 387 24.23 10.08 -1.08
C SER A 387 22.76 10.49 -0.93
N THR A 388 21.83 9.60 -1.27
CA THR A 388 20.38 9.92 -1.21
C THR A 388 19.92 10.22 0.22
N VAL A 389 20.34 9.42 1.21
CA VAL A 389 19.97 9.64 2.61
C VAL A 389 20.62 10.90 3.17
N ASN A 390 21.89 11.18 2.83
CA ASN A 390 22.55 12.41 3.29
C ASN A 390 21.96 13.66 2.62
N ASP A 391 21.48 13.58 1.37
CA ASP A 391 20.76 14.68 0.71
C ASP A 391 19.46 14.99 1.45
N LEU A 392 18.69 13.96 1.84
CA LEU A 392 17.49 14.14 2.67
C LEU A 392 17.80 14.77 4.03
N VAL A 393 18.87 14.31 4.70
CA VAL A 393 19.35 14.89 5.97
C VAL A 393 19.72 16.36 5.78
N TYR A 394 20.47 16.68 4.73
CA TYR A 394 20.90 18.05 4.44
C TYR A 394 19.70 18.98 4.19
N GLU A 395 18.75 18.57 3.35
CA GLU A 395 17.57 19.39 3.08
C GLU A 395 16.69 19.53 4.34
N THR A 396 16.56 18.49 5.17
CA THR A 396 15.82 18.59 6.44
C THR A 396 16.50 19.54 7.42
N LEU A 397 17.81 19.45 7.58
CA LEU A 397 18.58 20.35 8.43
C LEU A 397 18.49 21.80 7.94
N LYS A 398 18.57 22.01 6.62
CA LYS A 398 18.49 23.33 6.00
C LYS A 398 17.10 23.97 6.17
N GLU A 399 16.03 23.20 6.10
CA GLU A 399 14.66 23.71 6.16
C GLU A 399 14.11 23.81 7.59
N ARG A 400 14.50 22.89 8.47
CA ARG A 400 13.89 22.72 9.81
C ARG A 400 14.87 22.84 10.97
N ASP A 401 16.17 22.97 10.70
CA ASP A 401 17.25 22.96 11.72
C ASP A 401 17.30 21.65 12.54
N GLU A 402 16.84 20.54 11.96
CA GLU A 402 16.75 19.25 12.62
C GLU A 402 17.70 18.21 12.02
N TYR A 403 18.46 17.54 12.87
CA TYR A 403 19.44 16.53 12.46
C TYR A 403 18.89 15.11 12.56
N ILE A 404 18.34 14.61 11.46
CA ILE A 404 17.59 13.34 11.43
C ILE A 404 18.42 12.08 11.11
N LEU A 405 19.72 12.23 10.82
CA LEU A 405 20.57 11.11 10.39
C LEU A 405 20.56 9.91 11.35
N PRO A 406 20.65 10.07 12.68
CA PRO A 406 20.73 8.92 13.60
C PRO A 406 19.52 7.99 13.52
N TYR A 407 18.32 8.53 13.26
CA TYR A 407 17.09 7.75 13.14
C TYR A 407 17.06 6.94 11.84
N LEU A 408 17.48 7.57 10.73
CA LEU A 408 17.54 6.93 9.42
C LEU A 408 18.57 5.79 9.42
N THR A 409 19.79 6.05 9.88
CA THR A 409 20.88 5.06 9.85
C THR A 409 20.59 3.88 10.77
N LYS A 410 19.99 4.12 11.93
CA LYS A 410 19.53 3.04 12.82
C LYS A 410 18.52 2.12 12.11
N ALA A 411 17.51 2.70 11.44
CA ALA A 411 16.49 1.91 10.75
C ALA A 411 17.10 1.05 9.62
N TRP A 412 17.99 1.65 8.80
CA TRP A 412 18.71 0.92 7.75
C TRP A 412 19.62 -0.19 8.32
N ALA A 413 20.34 0.10 9.40
CA ALA A 413 21.23 -0.87 10.05
C ALA A 413 20.45 -2.05 10.63
N ASP A 414 19.35 -1.81 11.34
CA ASP A 414 18.50 -2.86 11.92
C ASP A 414 17.90 -3.76 10.83
N MET A 415 17.47 -3.19 9.71
CA MET A 415 16.99 -3.94 8.55
C MET A 415 18.11 -4.80 7.93
N CYS A 416 19.29 -4.24 7.68
CA CYS A 416 20.43 -4.99 7.12
C CYS A 416 20.92 -6.11 8.06
N LYS A 417 20.87 -5.91 9.37
CA LYS A 417 21.13 -6.96 10.36
C LYS A 417 20.09 -8.08 10.28
N ALA A 418 18.81 -7.74 10.11
CA ALA A 418 17.74 -8.72 9.96
C ALA A 418 17.88 -9.53 8.66
N PHE A 419 18.23 -8.88 7.53
CA PHE A 419 18.54 -9.57 6.27
C PHE A 419 19.76 -10.49 6.40
N LEU A 420 20.81 -10.05 7.08
CA LEU A 420 21.98 -10.89 7.34
C LEU A 420 21.61 -12.13 8.15
N GLN A 421 20.74 -11.98 9.15
CA GLN A 421 20.29 -13.10 9.98
C GLN A 421 19.49 -14.12 9.16
N GLU A 422 18.59 -13.67 8.30
CA GLU A 422 17.86 -14.55 7.35
C GLU A 422 18.82 -15.29 6.43
N LYS A 423 19.81 -14.59 5.87
CA LYS A 423 20.83 -15.21 5.02
C LYS A 423 21.61 -16.30 5.76
N LYS A 424 21.97 -16.07 7.02
CA LYS A 424 22.66 -17.05 7.87
C LYS A 424 21.81 -18.28 8.11
N TRP A 425 20.52 -18.10 8.43
CA TRP A 425 19.59 -19.23 8.57
C TRP A 425 19.50 -20.05 7.29
N THR A 426 19.29 -19.39 6.15
CA THR A 426 19.20 -20.07 4.85
C THR A 426 20.48 -20.80 4.49
N GLN A 427 21.66 -20.21 4.71
CA GLN A 427 22.94 -20.84 4.39
C GLN A 427 23.23 -22.07 5.26
N ASN A 428 22.85 -22.02 6.54
CA ASN A 428 23.07 -23.12 7.48
C ASN A 428 21.96 -24.18 7.44
N GLU A 429 20.97 -24.02 6.57
CA GLU A 429 19.75 -24.85 6.53
C GLU A 429 19.03 -24.89 7.90
N GLU A 430 19.11 -23.77 8.64
CA GLU A 430 18.47 -23.62 9.94
C GLU A 430 17.02 -23.17 9.76
N THR A 431 16.11 -23.89 10.43
CA THR A 431 14.72 -23.49 10.62
C THR A 431 14.58 -22.93 12.04
N PRO A 432 14.51 -21.61 12.23
CA PRO A 432 14.27 -21.02 13.54
C PRO A 432 12.85 -21.33 14.03
N SER A 433 12.61 -21.09 15.33
CA SER A 433 11.23 -21.07 15.84
C SER A 433 10.42 -19.99 15.12
N PHE A 434 9.10 -20.15 15.02
CA PHE A 434 8.23 -19.16 14.43
C PHE A 434 8.27 -17.81 15.18
N GLU A 435 8.46 -17.84 16.49
CA GLU A 435 8.60 -16.61 17.30
C GLU A 435 9.90 -15.86 16.94
N ASP A 436 11.04 -16.56 16.89
CA ASP A 436 12.32 -15.97 16.49
C ASP A 436 12.30 -15.49 15.04
N TYR A 437 11.69 -16.29 14.14
CA TYR A 437 11.48 -15.93 12.75
C TYR A 437 10.69 -14.64 12.65
N LEU A 438 9.54 -14.54 13.32
CA LEU A 438 8.65 -13.38 13.20
C LEU A 438 9.30 -12.14 13.81
N GLU A 439 10.00 -12.28 14.93
CA GLU A 439 10.70 -11.17 15.57
C GLU A 439 11.80 -10.59 14.66
N ASN A 440 12.54 -11.42 13.93
CA ASN A 440 13.43 -10.92 12.87
C ASN A 440 12.64 -10.40 11.65
N GLY A 441 11.60 -11.15 11.27
CA GLY A 441 10.82 -11.01 10.03
C GLY A 441 10.11 -9.68 9.89
N TRP A 442 9.59 -9.11 10.98
CA TRP A 442 8.97 -7.78 10.90
C TRP A 442 9.99 -6.65 10.70
N ARG A 443 11.26 -6.86 11.05
CA ARG A 443 12.35 -5.90 10.77
C ARG A 443 12.84 -6.06 9.34
N SER A 444 13.06 -7.28 8.87
CA SER A 444 13.47 -7.57 7.50
C SER A 444 12.39 -7.22 6.47
N SER A 445 11.09 -7.22 6.84
CA SER A 445 10.04 -6.70 5.94
C SER A 445 10.20 -5.22 5.61
N SER A 446 11.11 -4.51 6.29
CA SER A 446 11.48 -3.11 6.03
C SER A 446 10.38 -2.09 6.35
N GLY A 447 9.24 -2.52 6.89
CA GLY A 447 8.14 -1.64 7.31
C GLY A 447 8.60 -0.53 8.27
N GLY A 448 9.49 -0.87 9.21
CA GLY A 448 10.09 0.09 10.12
C GLY A 448 10.88 1.19 9.42
N VAL A 449 11.63 0.86 8.37
CA VAL A 449 12.39 1.84 7.57
C VAL A 449 11.45 2.81 6.87
N PHE A 450 10.39 2.31 6.25
CA PHE A 450 9.39 3.14 5.57
C PHE A 450 8.68 4.08 6.56
N LEU A 451 8.29 3.59 7.73
CA LEU A 451 7.58 4.39 8.72
C LEU A 451 8.48 5.42 9.43
N VAL A 452 9.75 5.09 9.70
CA VAL A 452 10.70 6.08 10.23
C VAL A 452 10.87 7.22 9.23
N ASN A 453 11.07 6.92 7.94
CA ASN A 453 11.16 7.95 6.89
C ASN A 453 9.86 8.76 6.80
N ALA A 454 8.70 8.08 6.83
CA ALA A 454 7.40 8.76 6.74
C ALA A 454 7.18 9.74 7.89
N TYR A 455 7.46 9.35 9.13
CA TYR A 455 7.34 10.23 10.29
C TYR A 455 8.21 11.49 10.13
N LEU A 456 9.47 11.31 9.75
CA LEU A 456 10.45 12.41 9.63
C LEU A 456 10.04 13.40 8.52
N LEU A 457 9.47 12.89 7.42
CA LEU A 457 9.02 13.71 6.30
C LEU A 457 7.70 14.46 6.59
N MET A 458 6.77 13.83 7.32
CA MET A 458 5.44 14.37 7.60
C MET A 458 5.38 15.32 8.79
N SER A 459 6.21 15.11 9.82
CA SER A 459 6.14 15.91 11.05
C SER A 459 6.73 17.29 10.83
N GLN A 460 5.97 18.33 11.18
CA GLN A 460 6.46 19.71 11.10
C GLN A 460 7.48 19.98 12.22
N ASP A 461 7.17 19.51 13.44
CA ASP A 461 8.03 19.60 14.62
C ASP A 461 8.20 18.21 15.24
N PHE A 462 9.42 17.88 15.68
CA PHE A 462 9.69 16.61 16.35
C PHE A 462 9.49 16.75 17.86
N THR A 463 8.64 15.90 18.43
CA THR A 463 8.52 15.79 19.88
C THR A 463 9.57 14.81 20.39
N LYS A 464 10.15 15.07 21.58
CA LYS A 464 11.09 14.15 22.21
C LYS A 464 10.50 12.73 22.34
N GLN A 465 9.24 12.66 22.76
CA GLN A 465 8.50 11.40 22.89
C GLN A 465 8.31 10.70 21.53
N GLY A 466 8.04 11.44 20.45
CA GLY A 466 7.93 10.91 19.10
C GLY A 466 9.25 10.31 18.61
N LEU A 467 10.38 11.00 18.81
CA LEU A 467 11.71 10.51 18.43
C LEU A 467 12.12 9.28 19.26
N GLU A 468 11.94 9.29 20.58
CA GLU A 468 12.16 8.13 21.45
C GLU A 468 11.27 6.93 21.01
N SER A 469 10.06 7.21 20.50
CA SER A 469 9.15 6.19 19.97
C SER A 469 9.61 5.57 18.65
N LEU A 470 10.36 6.30 17.82
CA LEU A 470 11.01 5.72 16.63
C LEU A 470 12.16 4.78 17.01
N GLU A 471 13.02 5.22 17.93
CA GLU A 471 14.20 4.47 18.35
C GLU A 471 13.85 3.10 18.94
N ASN A 472 12.78 3.08 19.73
CA ASN A 472 12.27 1.88 20.41
C ASN A 472 11.29 1.06 19.57
N TYR A 473 11.02 1.46 18.32
CA TYR A 473 10.00 0.86 17.46
C TYR A 473 8.65 0.72 18.15
N HIS A 474 8.02 1.86 18.44
CA HIS A 474 6.66 1.90 18.96
C HIS A 474 5.73 0.97 18.16
N ASN A 475 4.70 0.44 18.82
CA ASN A 475 3.77 -0.51 18.23
C ASN A 475 3.14 -0.06 16.89
N LEU A 476 2.96 1.24 16.69
CA LEU A 476 2.48 1.82 15.42
C LEU A 476 3.51 1.73 14.28
N LEU A 477 4.76 1.39 14.55
CA LEU A 477 5.74 0.96 13.56
C LEU A 477 5.75 -0.57 13.43
N ARG A 478 5.62 -1.27 14.56
CA ARG A 478 5.72 -2.73 14.63
C ARG A 478 4.53 -3.47 14.00
N TRP A 479 3.28 -3.13 14.36
CA TRP A 479 2.09 -3.84 13.88
C TRP A 479 1.90 -3.78 12.37
N PRO A 480 2.03 -2.62 11.69
CA PRO A 480 1.98 -2.60 10.23
C PRO A 480 3.09 -3.44 9.59
N SER A 481 4.29 -3.44 10.19
CA SER A 481 5.44 -4.20 9.68
C SER A 481 5.25 -5.72 9.84
N ILE A 482 4.57 -6.16 10.91
CA ILE A 482 4.14 -7.56 11.07
C ILE A 482 3.09 -7.91 10.02
N ILE A 483 2.04 -7.10 9.83
CA ILE A 483 1.02 -7.37 8.81
C ILE A 483 1.67 -7.45 7.42
N PHE A 484 2.62 -6.56 7.14
CA PHE A 484 3.37 -6.60 5.89
C PHE A 484 4.16 -7.91 5.76
N ARG A 485 4.99 -8.29 6.74
CA ARG A 485 5.70 -9.58 6.72
C ARG A 485 4.75 -10.75 6.46
N LEU A 486 3.68 -10.85 7.23
CA LEU A 486 2.74 -11.98 7.12
C LEU A 486 2.00 -12.02 5.78
N ALA A 487 1.61 -10.85 5.23
CA ALA A 487 0.98 -10.77 3.92
C ALA A 487 1.95 -11.19 2.81
N ASN A 488 3.21 -10.76 2.89
CA ASN A 488 4.26 -11.16 1.95
C ASN A 488 4.46 -12.67 1.98
N ASP A 489 4.72 -13.25 3.15
CA ASP A 489 5.01 -14.69 3.27
C ASP A 489 3.84 -15.56 2.79
N LEU A 490 2.58 -15.16 3.08
CA LEU A 490 1.41 -15.87 2.59
C LEU A 490 1.39 -15.95 1.05
N ALA A 491 1.84 -14.90 0.38
CA ALA A 491 1.85 -14.80 -1.07
C ALA A 491 3.07 -15.44 -1.74
N THR A 492 4.23 -15.48 -1.07
CA THR A 492 5.49 -15.94 -1.66
C THR A 492 5.86 -17.37 -1.26
N SER A 493 5.41 -17.83 -0.09
CA SER A 493 5.78 -19.13 0.49
C SER A 493 5.58 -20.33 -0.43
N SER A 494 4.55 -20.36 -1.27
CA SER A 494 4.35 -21.48 -2.20
C SER A 494 5.52 -21.62 -3.17
N ALA A 495 5.99 -20.51 -3.76
CA ALA A 495 7.12 -20.53 -4.68
C ALA A 495 8.45 -20.77 -3.97
N GLU A 496 8.58 -20.33 -2.72
CA GLU A 496 9.76 -20.60 -1.85
C GLU A 496 9.85 -22.10 -1.52
N LEU A 497 8.74 -22.71 -1.10
CA LEU A 497 8.66 -24.14 -0.82
C LEU A 497 8.95 -24.99 -2.08
N GLU A 498 8.44 -24.59 -3.25
CA GLU A 498 8.75 -25.25 -4.52
C GLU A 498 10.25 -25.20 -4.88
N ARG A 499 10.95 -24.15 -4.45
CA ARG A 499 12.41 -23.99 -4.61
C ARG A 499 13.20 -24.77 -3.54
N GLY A 500 12.53 -25.34 -2.56
CA GLY A 500 13.14 -26.06 -1.44
C GLY A 500 13.64 -25.15 -0.32
N GLU A 501 13.16 -23.90 -0.25
CA GLU A 501 13.52 -22.97 0.82
C GLU A 501 12.83 -23.38 2.14
N THR A 502 13.63 -23.54 3.20
CA THR A 502 13.16 -24.00 4.52
C THR A 502 12.96 -22.87 5.53
N THR A 503 13.51 -21.68 5.27
CA THR A 503 13.44 -20.51 6.15
C THR A 503 12.32 -19.56 5.73
N ASN A 504 11.07 -19.96 5.95
CA ASN A 504 9.89 -19.10 5.77
C ASN A 504 8.87 -19.36 6.89
N SER A 505 7.94 -18.43 7.12
CA SER A 505 7.01 -18.51 8.24
C SER A 505 6.14 -19.77 8.24
N ILE A 506 5.72 -20.26 7.06
CA ILE A 506 4.95 -21.51 6.94
C ILE A 506 5.79 -22.71 7.39
N SER A 507 7.03 -22.81 6.92
CA SER A 507 7.97 -23.86 7.33
C SER A 507 8.26 -23.82 8.83
N CYS A 508 8.47 -22.63 9.40
CA CYS A 508 8.70 -22.45 10.84
C CYS A 508 7.49 -22.94 11.66
N ILE A 509 6.26 -22.56 11.28
CA ILE A 509 5.05 -23.02 11.98
C ILE A 509 4.89 -24.53 11.89
N MET A 510 5.06 -25.10 10.70
CA MET A 510 4.93 -26.55 10.49
C MET A 510 5.95 -27.31 11.34
N SER A 511 7.19 -26.80 11.44
CA SER A 511 8.24 -27.36 12.29
C SER A 511 7.90 -27.29 13.78
N ASP A 512 7.43 -26.15 14.26
CA ASP A 512 7.16 -25.93 15.69
C ASP A 512 5.92 -26.68 16.20
N THR A 513 4.90 -26.80 15.35
CA THR A 513 3.56 -27.25 15.78
C THR A 513 3.16 -28.61 15.20
N GLY A 514 3.84 -29.09 14.15
CA GLY A 514 3.45 -30.28 13.39
C GLY A 514 2.18 -30.10 12.55
N LEU A 515 1.72 -28.85 12.35
CA LEU A 515 0.54 -28.53 11.54
C LEU A 515 0.77 -28.83 10.04
N SER A 516 -0.33 -29.02 9.31
CA SER A 516 -0.30 -29.04 7.83
C SER A 516 -0.03 -27.65 7.26
N GLU A 517 0.43 -27.57 6.01
CA GLU A 517 0.62 -26.29 5.30
C GLU A 517 -0.67 -25.45 5.30
N GLU A 518 -1.83 -26.06 5.01
CA GLU A 518 -3.13 -25.39 5.05
C GLU A 518 -3.45 -24.81 6.43
N SER A 519 -3.18 -25.56 7.50
CA SER A 519 -3.40 -25.10 8.87
C SER A 519 -2.42 -23.99 9.27
N ALA A 520 -1.18 -24.04 8.78
CA ALA A 520 -0.18 -22.99 8.99
C ALA A 520 -0.58 -21.69 8.27
N ARG A 521 -1.07 -21.78 7.02
CA ARG A 521 -1.61 -20.62 6.28
C ARG A 521 -2.81 -20.00 6.99
N GLN A 522 -3.70 -20.84 7.53
CA GLN A 522 -4.82 -20.36 8.34
C GLN A 522 -4.35 -19.69 9.63
N HIS A 523 -3.31 -20.24 10.28
CA HIS A 523 -2.71 -19.64 11.47
C HIS A 523 -2.18 -18.22 11.19
N LEU A 524 -1.45 -18.03 10.08
CA LEU A 524 -0.97 -16.70 9.67
C LEU A 524 -2.12 -15.73 9.35
N THR A 525 -3.16 -16.21 8.68
CA THR A 525 -4.36 -15.39 8.39
C THR A 525 -5.01 -14.90 9.68
N ASN A 526 -5.15 -15.79 10.67
CA ASN A 526 -5.67 -15.42 11.99
C ASN A 526 -4.74 -14.43 12.71
N LEU A 527 -3.42 -14.61 12.58
CA LEU A 527 -2.44 -13.71 13.20
C LEU A 527 -2.47 -12.31 12.58
N ILE A 528 -2.70 -12.17 11.26
CA ILE A 528 -2.97 -10.88 10.62
C ILE A 528 -4.19 -10.22 11.25
N GLU A 529 -5.30 -10.95 11.43
CA GLU A 529 -6.50 -10.41 12.06
C GLU A 529 -6.27 -9.97 13.51
N GLU A 530 -5.53 -10.75 14.31
CA GLU A 530 -5.17 -10.36 15.68
C GLU A 530 -4.23 -9.14 15.71
N THR A 531 -3.31 -9.03 14.75
CA THR A 531 -2.41 -7.87 14.62
C THR A 531 -3.19 -6.61 14.26
N TRP A 532 -4.20 -6.70 13.38
CA TRP A 532 -5.13 -5.61 13.12
C TRP A 532 -5.86 -5.14 14.37
N LYS A 533 -6.30 -6.06 15.24
CA LYS A 533 -6.93 -5.70 16.52
C LYS A 533 -5.97 -4.93 17.45
N GLN A 534 -4.70 -5.33 17.51
CA GLN A 534 -3.70 -4.59 18.30
C GLN A 534 -3.45 -3.20 17.71
N MET A 535 -3.33 -3.09 16.39
CA MET A 535 -3.15 -1.79 15.72
C MET A 535 -4.35 -0.86 15.89
N ASN A 536 -5.58 -1.39 15.79
CA ASN A 536 -6.81 -0.63 16.07
C ASN A 536 -6.80 -0.07 17.51
N LYS A 537 -6.41 -0.88 18.49
CA LYS A 537 -6.32 -0.47 19.90
C LYS A 537 -5.32 0.68 20.08
N ASP A 538 -4.12 0.55 19.53
CA ASP A 538 -3.05 1.54 19.71
C ASP A 538 -3.29 2.83 18.90
N THR A 539 -4.15 2.79 17.88
CA THR A 539 -4.62 4.00 17.19
C THR A 539 -5.72 4.70 17.99
N MET A 540 -6.52 3.94 18.74
CA MET A 540 -7.63 4.46 19.55
C MET A 540 -7.19 4.95 20.94
N SER A 541 -6.00 4.58 21.41
CA SER A 541 -5.46 5.14 22.65
C SER A 541 -5.13 6.61 22.41
N GLY A 542 -5.84 7.52 23.06
CA GLY A 542 -5.60 8.98 22.98
C GLY A 542 -4.24 9.44 23.53
N GLU A 543 -3.30 8.52 23.72
CA GLU A 543 -1.96 8.68 24.30
C GLU A 543 -0.85 8.48 23.26
N SER A 544 -1.20 8.28 21.97
CA SER A 544 -0.22 8.10 20.90
C SER A 544 0.71 9.33 20.79
N PRO A 545 2.04 9.12 20.70
CA PRO A 545 3.01 10.21 20.54
C PRO A 545 3.03 10.79 19.11
N PHE A 546 2.24 10.22 18.20
CA PHE A 546 2.25 10.57 16.79
C PHE A 546 1.01 11.35 16.36
N THR A 547 1.18 12.18 15.33
CA THR A 547 0.08 12.94 14.71
C THR A 547 -0.84 12.02 13.90
N LYS A 548 -2.10 12.43 13.74
CA LYS A 548 -3.10 11.69 12.96
C LYS A 548 -2.62 11.32 11.54
N PRO A 549 -2.01 12.23 10.75
CA PRO A 549 -1.52 11.86 9.41
C PRO A 549 -0.48 10.73 9.41
N PHE A 550 0.42 10.70 10.41
CA PHE A 550 1.38 9.61 10.52
C PHE A 550 0.70 8.30 10.89
N MET A 551 -0.22 8.31 11.86
CA MET A 551 -0.96 7.11 12.26
C MET A 551 -1.76 6.51 11.10
N GLU A 552 -2.39 7.36 10.28
CA GLU A 552 -3.07 6.93 9.06
C GLU A 552 -2.09 6.34 8.04
N THR A 553 -0.92 6.95 7.87
CA THR A 553 0.15 6.42 6.99
C THR A 553 0.65 5.05 7.46
N ALA A 554 0.77 4.85 8.78
CA ALA A 554 1.13 3.57 9.37
C ALA A 554 0.07 2.49 9.11
N ILE A 555 -1.21 2.79 9.31
CA ILE A 555 -2.32 1.89 8.95
C ILE A 555 -2.33 1.62 7.45
N ASN A 556 -2.06 2.64 6.63
CA ASN A 556 -2.04 2.51 5.19
C ASN A 556 -0.91 1.59 4.71
N LEU A 557 0.24 1.53 5.40
CA LEU A 557 1.28 0.52 5.11
C LEU A 557 0.71 -0.91 5.18
N ALA A 558 -0.06 -1.23 6.22
CA ALA A 558 -0.70 -2.53 6.35
C ALA A 558 -1.71 -2.80 5.21
N ARG A 559 -2.52 -1.79 4.85
CA ARG A 559 -3.49 -1.86 3.75
C ARG A 559 -2.83 -2.10 2.40
N ILE A 560 -1.77 -1.36 2.09
CA ILE A 560 -1.06 -1.52 0.81
C ILE A 560 -0.29 -2.83 0.76
N ALA A 561 0.21 -3.33 1.89
CA ALA A 561 0.82 -4.66 1.94
C ALA A 561 -0.18 -5.78 1.63
N GLN A 562 -1.34 -5.79 2.30
CA GLN A 562 -2.38 -6.75 1.97
C GLN A 562 -2.89 -6.58 0.53
N CYS A 563 -2.92 -5.35 0.00
CA CYS A 563 -3.24 -5.13 -1.40
C CYS A 563 -2.20 -5.79 -2.32
N GLN A 564 -0.92 -5.48 -2.13
CA GLN A 564 0.15 -5.93 -3.03
C GLN A 564 0.29 -7.44 -3.06
N TYR A 565 0.04 -8.10 -1.92
CA TYR A 565 0.18 -9.54 -1.76
C TYR A 565 -1.14 -10.32 -1.85
N GLN A 566 -2.27 -9.64 -2.13
CA GLN A 566 -3.61 -10.27 -2.12
C GLN A 566 -3.75 -11.45 -3.09
N HIS A 567 -3.03 -11.40 -4.22
CA HIS A 567 -3.18 -12.36 -5.32
C HIS A 567 -1.84 -12.92 -5.81
N GLY A 568 -0.84 -12.94 -4.93
CA GLY A 568 0.54 -13.31 -5.25
C GLY A 568 1.50 -12.13 -5.08
N ASP A 569 2.74 -12.30 -5.53
CA ASP A 569 3.80 -11.30 -5.37
C ASP A 569 3.64 -10.11 -6.33
N GLY A 570 2.85 -9.11 -5.94
CA GLY A 570 2.66 -7.91 -6.74
C GLY A 570 3.89 -7.02 -6.86
N HIS A 571 4.93 -7.19 -6.02
CA HIS A 571 6.13 -6.35 -6.03
C HIS A 571 7.29 -6.98 -6.79
N GLY A 572 7.72 -8.17 -6.38
CA GLY A 572 8.85 -8.86 -6.99
C GLY A 572 8.52 -9.41 -8.37
N ASN A 573 7.32 -10.00 -8.53
CA ASN A 573 6.86 -10.63 -9.77
C ASN A 573 5.45 -10.17 -10.19
N PRO A 574 5.26 -8.86 -10.51
CA PRO A 574 3.95 -8.29 -10.79
C PRO A 574 3.26 -8.99 -11.96
N ASP A 575 2.05 -9.49 -11.71
CA ASP A 575 1.19 -10.08 -12.72
C ASP A 575 0.33 -9.03 -13.45
N THR A 576 -0.58 -9.50 -14.30
CA THR A 576 -1.51 -8.61 -15.01
C THR A 576 -2.45 -7.87 -14.06
N LYS A 577 -2.84 -8.46 -12.92
CA LYS A 577 -3.72 -7.80 -11.95
C LYS A 577 -2.99 -6.65 -11.26
N SER A 578 -1.75 -6.86 -10.82
CA SER A 578 -0.89 -5.81 -10.24
C SER A 578 -0.67 -4.67 -11.23
N LYS A 579 -0.38 -5.00 -12.50
CA LYS A 579 -0.26 -3.98 -13.56
C LYS A 579 -1.56 -3.19 -13.76
N ASN A 580 -2.71 -3.86 -13.76
CA ASN A 580 -4.01 -3.19 -13.93
C ASN A 580 -4.35 -2.24 -12.77
N ARG A 581 -3.91 -2.54 -11.54
CA ARG A 581 -4.07 -1.63 -10.40
C ARG A 581 -3.30 -0.33 -10.63
N VAL A 582 -2.04 -0.42 -11.04
CA VAL A 582 -1.22 0.75 -11.42
C VAL A 582 -1.88 1.53 -12.56
N LEU A 583 -2.32 0.84 -13.62
CA LEU A 583 -3.00 1.48 -14.74
C LEU A 583 -4.23 2.27 -14.27
N SER A 584 -5.13 1.63 -13.52
CA SER A 584 -6.39 2.25 -13.09
C SER A 584 -6.23 3.45 -12.15
N LEU A 585 -5.15 3.45 -11.34
CA LEU A 585 -4.92 4.47 -10.33
C LEU A 585 -4.06 5.62 -10.86
N ILE A 586 -2.96 5.31 -11.54
CA ILE A 586 -1.91 6.28 -11.87
C ILE A 586 -2.00 6.72 -13.34
N ILE A 587 -2.49 5.86 -14.24
CA ILE A 587 -2.37 6.09 -15.70
C ILE A 587 -3.71 6.48 -16.32
N ASP A 588 -4.76 5.69 -16.09
CA ASP A 588 -6.04 5.82 -16.76
C ASP A 588 -6.98 6.76 -16.00
N PRO A 589 -7.34 7.93 -16.55
CA PRO A 589 -8.26 8.85 -15.88
C PRO A 589 -9.68 8.29 -15.83
N ILE A 590 -10.46 8.77 -14.86
CA ILE A 590 -11.90 8.53 -14.81
C ILE A 590 -12.59 9.42 -15.84
N LYS A 591 -13.51 8.83 -16.62
CA LYS A 591 -14.29 9.52 -17.66
C LYS A 591 -15.56 10.17 -17.12
#